data_AF-A0A6A6D6N3-F1
#
_entry.id   AF-A0A6A6D6N3-F1
#
_cell.length_a   1.000
_cell.length_b   1.000
_cell.length_c   1.000
_cell.angle_alpha   90.00
_cell.angle_beta   90.00
_cell.angle_gamma   90.00
#
_symmetry.space_group_name_H-M   'P 1'
#
loop_
_entity.id
_entity.type
_entity.pdbx_description
1 polymer ?
#
loop_
_entity_poly.entity_id
_entity_poly.type
_entity_poly.pdbx_seq_one_letter_code
_entity_poly.pdbx_strand_id
1 'polypeptide(L)'
;MAIGAVCFIGGFFFWPLFIVAAIMAMTLTATPEELHEAARPKPKAALVERAGIKAEDADWKARFLEACESPAESAFLTAMIDAFSLRPVDGVLKAPGLTLNMQVDMKRYRLDFLANGWLVVEIDGAAWHSSPEAMARDKIRDKFFEGYDYTVLRIPAKTVFGTPQEAVRMVRGALAIGRKAPKQKVVREPVSVMGAVGGFVRGVGEFVEGVNAAVEQASAIQEALGKPQLIYHAEKQAITIAIEAADRKIEVEKFRAQSPQHPEQE
;
A
#
# COMPACT_ATOMS: atom_id res chain seq x y z
N MET A 1 27.25 15.86 12.38
CA MET A 1 27.23 17.01 13.32
C MET A 1 28.28 18.08 12.98
N ALA A 2 29.55 17.74 12.75
CA ALA A 2 30.62 18.74 12.53
C ALA A 2 30.48 19.60 11.24
N ILE A 3 30.03 19.02 10.12
CA ILE A 3 29.98 19.72 8.82
C ILE A 3 28.89 20.82 8.79
N GLY A 4 27.73 20.57 9.40
CA GLY A 4 26.63 21.55 9.46
C GLY A 4 26.99 22.81 10.24
N ALA A 5 27.73 22.67 11.35
CA ALA A 5 28.21 23.81 12.14
C ALA A 5 29.25 24.65 11.38
N VAL A 6 30.13 24.00 10.60
CA VAL A 6 31.11 24.69 9.75
C VAL A 6 30.42 25.49 8.64
N CYS A 7 29.39 24.95 7.99
CA CYS A 7 28.61 25.68 6.99
C CYS A 7 27.83 26.86 7.61
N PHE A 8 27.28 26.71 8.81
CA PHE A 8 26.57 27.79 9.50
C PHE A 8 27.50 28.95 9.88
N ILE A 9 28.69 28.66 10.43
CA ILE A 9 29.69 29.68 10.76
C ILE A 9 30.25 30.32 9.49
N GLY A 10 30.51 29.52 8.44
CA GLY A 10 30.95 30.02 7.13
C GLY A 10 29.92 30.90 6.43
N GLY A 11 28.63 30.75 6.73
CA GLY A 11 27.55 31.57 6.20
C GLY A 11 27.71 33.07 6.49
N PHE A 12 28.31 33.42 7.63
CA PHE A 12 28.60 34.81 7.99
C PHE A 12 29.63 35.48 7.05
N PHE A 13 30.44 34.69 6.34
CA PHE A 13 31.45 35.15 5.40
C PHE A 13 31.07 34.88 3.94
N PHE A 14 30.20 33.90 3.70
CA PHE A 14 29.69 33.54 2.38
C PHE A 14 28.24 33.05 2.50
N TRP A 15 27.30 33.98 2.30
CA TRP A 15 25.85 33.77 2.50
C TRP A 15 25.32 32.45 1.93
N PRO A 16 25.69 31.98 0.71
CA PRO A 16 25.18 30.72 0.17
C PRO A 16 25.40 29.49 1.08
N LEU A 17 26.36 29.52 2.01
CA LEU A 17 26.55 28.43 2.97
C LEU A 17 25.44 28.30 4.00
N PHE A 18 24.67 29.36 4.28
CA PHE A 18 23.45 29.25 5.09
C PHE A 18 22.38 28.39 4.39
N ILE A 19 22.29 28.47 3.05
CA ILE A 19 21.36 27.65 2.27
C ILE A 19 21.79 26.18 2.35
N VAL A 20 23.09 25.89 2.24
CA VAL A 20 23.63 24.53 2.38
C VAL A 20 23.41 23.98 3.80
N ALA A 21 23.64 24.80 4.84
CA ALA A 21 23.38 24.42 6.23
C ALA A 21 21.88 24.15 6.48
N ALA A 22 20.99 24.95 5.89
CA ALA A 22 19.55 24.75 5.98
C ALA A 22 19.11 23.46 5.28
N ILE A 23 19.61 23.17 4.08
CA ILE A 23 19.32 21.91 3.36
C ILE A 23 19.79 20.71 4.18
N MET A 24 21.02 20.76 4.73
CA MET A 24 21.58 19.70 5.58
C MET A 24 20.78 19.52 6.87
N ALA A 25 20.29 20.60 7.49
CA ALA A 25 19.44 20.52 8.66
C ALA A 25 18.11 19.84 8.32
N MET A 26 17.46 20.23 7.21
CA MET A 26 16.19 19.63 6.77
C MET A 26 16.32 18.14 6.45
N THR A 27 17.44 17.69 5.86
CA THR A 27 17.66 16.28 5.53
C THR A 27 18.02 15.43 6.76
N LEU A 28 18.68 16.00 7.77
CA LEU A 28 19.02 15.31 9.02
C LEU A 28 17.83 15.20 9.99
N THR A 29 16.89 16.15 9.93
CA THR A 29 15.68 16.12 10.77
C THR A 29 14.54 15.32 10.14
N ALA A 30 14.53 15.15 8.82
CA ALA A 30 13.51 14.38 8.13
C ALA A 30 13.62 12.90 8.51
N THR A 31 12.57 12.37 9.13
CA THR A 31 12.48 10.95 9.44
C THR A 31 12.29 10.13 8.16
N PRO A 32 12.73 8.86 8.14
CA PRO A 32 12.44 7.96 7.00
C PRO A 32 10.95 7.86 6.67
N GLU A 33 10.08 8.02 7.66
CA GLU A 33 8.62 8.01 7.51
C GLU A 33 8.11 9.25 6.76
N GLU A 34 8.61 10.44 7.09
CA GLU A 34 8.26 11.69 6.38
C GLU A 34 8.75 11.67 4.93
N LEU A 35 9.95 11.16 4.69
CA LEU A 35 10.48 10.99 3.34
C LEU A 35 9.64 9.98 2.53
N HIS A 36 9.20 8.88 3.17
CA HIS A 36 8.34 7.89 2.54
C HIS A 36 6.95 8.45 2.20
N GLU A 37 6.33 9.17 3.13
CA GLU A 37 5.02 9.82 2.91
C GLU A 37 5.13 10.93 1.85
N ALA A 38 6.23 11.67 1.79
CA ALA A 38 6.46 12.67 0.74
C ALA A 38 6.60 12.03 -0.66
N ALA A 39 7.23 10.86 -0.75
CA ALA A 39 7.38 10.10 -2.00
C ALA A 39 6.11 9.36 -2.44
N ARG A 40 5.11 9.25 -1.55
CA ARG A 40 3.86 8.53 -1.78
C ARG A 40 3.11 9.16 -2.95
N PRO A 41 2.63 8.37 -3.93
CA PRO A 41 1.79 8.89 -4.98
C PRO A 41 0.51 9.44 -4.34
N LYS A 42 0.29 10.74 -4.48
CA LYS A 42 -0.91 11.39 -3.99
C LYS A 42 -2.04 11.22 -5.00
N PRO A 43 -3.28 11.01 -4.54
CA PRO A 43 -4.43 11.05 -5.42
C PRO A 43 -4.48 12.44 -6.07
N LYS A 44 -4.78 12.51 -7.37
CA LYS A 44 -5.19 13.79 -7.95
C LYS A 44 -6.45 14.28 -7.23
N ALA A 45 -6.64 15.60 -7.19
CA ALA A 45 -7.84 16.20 -6.61
C ALA A 45 -9.09 15.54 -7.20
N ALA A 46 -10.14 15.41 -6.38
CA ALA A 46 -11.41 14.90 -6.86
C ALA A 46 -11.84 15.68 -8.12
N LEU A 47 -12.40 14.95 -9.09
CA LEU A 47 -12.87 15.52 -10.35
C LEU A 47 -13.69 16.78 -10.06
N VAL A 48 -13.25 17.93 -10.59
CA VAL A 48 -13.77 19.28 -10.29
C VAL A 48 -15.30 19.33 -10.39
N GLU A 49 -15.86 18.56 -11.33
CA GLU A 49 -17.29 18.42 -11.55
C GLU A 49 -18.07 17.94 -10.31
N ARG A 50 -17.48 17.07 -9.47
CA ARG A 50 -18.11 16.56 -8.25
C ARG A 50 -17.91 17.46 -7.04
N ALA A 51 -16.93 18.37 -7.08
CA ALA A 51 -16.63 19.26 -5.95
C ALA A 51 -17.81 20.18 -5.59
N GLY A 52 -18.67 20.50 -6.56
CA GLY A 52 -19.86 21.32 -6.37
C GLY A 52 -21.10 20.57 -5.85
N ILE A 53 -21.07 19.23 -5.77
CA ILE A 53 -22.23 18.43 -5.37
C ILE A 53 -22.38 18.47 -3.85
N LYS A 54 -23.56 18.84 -3.38
CA LYS A 54 -23.87 18.96 -1.95
C LYS A 54 -24.83 17.86 -1.49
N ALA A 55 -24.85 17.63 -0.18
CA ALA A 55 -25.68 16.58 0.42
C ALA A 55 -27.18 16.91 0.35
N GLU A 56 -27.52 18.19 0.22
CA GLU A 56 -28.88 18.70 0.13
C GLU A 56 -29.47 18.56 -1.28
N ASP A 57 -28.64 18.36 -2.31
CA ASP A 57 -29.09 18.23 -3.69
C ASP A 57 -29.88 16.92 -3.85
N ALA A 58 -31.14 16.97 -4.30
CA ALA A 58 -31.99 15.79 -4.36
C ALA A 58 -31.43 14.64 -5.23
N ASP A 59 -30.58 14.98 -6.21
CA ASP A 59 -29.99 14.09 -7.20
C ASP A 59 -28.52 13.73 -6.91
N TRP A 60 -27.94 14.14 -5.79
CA TRP A 60 -26.50 13.94 -5.52
C TRP A 60 -26.08 12.47 -5.69
N LYS A 61 -26.91 11.52 -5.25
CA LYS A 61 -26.64 10.09 -5.37
C LYS A 61 -26.49 9.66 -6.82
N ALA A 62 -27.40 10.12 -7.69
CA ALA A 62 -27.38 9.78 -9.11
C ALA A 62 -26.11 10.29 -9.78
N ARG A 63 -25.69 11.53 -9.47
CA ARG A 63 -24.46 12.13 -10.00
C ARG A 63 -23.19 11.38 -9.60
N PHE A 64 -23.15 10.83 -8.38
CA PHE A 64 -22.05 9.97 -7.96
C PHE A 64 -22.08 8.60 -8.65
N LEU A 65 -23.27 8.02 -8.85
CA LEU A 65 -23.43 6.74 -9.55
C LEU A 65 -23.11 6.82 -11.05
N GLU A 66 -23.36 7.96 -11.70
CA GLU A 66 -23.00 8.21 -13.11
C GLU A 66 -21.49 8.20 -13.35
N ALA A 67 -20.70 8.50 -12.31
CA ALA A 67 -19.25 8.42 -12.39
C ALA A 67 -18.70 6.98 -12.33
N CYS A 68 -19.52 5.99 -11.98
CA CYS A 68 -19.12 4.58 -12.01
C CYS A 68 -19.01 4.09 -13.46
N GLU A 69 -17.97 3.31 -13.76
CA GLU A 69 -17.73 2.81 -15.13
C GLU A 69 -18.41 1.46 -15.38
N SER A 70 -18.97 0.84 -14.34
CA SER A 70 -19.67 -0.43 -14.44
C SER A 70 -20.88 -0.54 -13.49
N PRO A 71 -21.88 -1.38 -13.82
CA PRO A 71 -23.01 -1.63 -12.92
C PRO A 71 -22.59 -2.24 -11.58
N ALA A 72 -21.45 -2.96 -11.55
CA ALA A 72 -20.92 -3.54 -10.32
C ALA A 72 -20.38 -2.44 -9.40
N GLU A 73 -19.65 -1.45 -9.92
CA GLU A 73 -19.23 -0.29 -9.15
C GLU A 73 -20.43 0.49 -8.60
N SER A 74 -21.47 0.74 -9.41
CA SER A 74 -22.67 1.45 -8.96
C SER A 74 -23.39 0.70 -7.83
N ALA A 75 -23.52 -0.63 -7.95
CA ALA A 75 -24.11 -1.47 -6.92
C ALA A 75 -23.27 -1.47 -5.63
N PHE A 76 -21.95 -1.57 -5.75
CA PHE A 76 -21.03 -1.48 -4.62
C PHE A 76 -21.12 -0.11 -3.93
N LEU A 77 -21.10 0.97 -4.70
CA LEU A 77 -21.21 2.33 -4.17
C LEU A 77 -22.50 2.53 -3.41
N THR A 78 -23.62 2.05 -3.95
CA THR A 78 -24.93 2.11 -3.29
C THR A 78 -24.87 1.39 -1.93
N ALA A 79 -24.34 0.16 -1.89
CA ALA A 79 -24.19 -0.60 -0.66
C ALA A 79 -23.29 0.11 0.37
N MET A 80 -22.21 0.76 -0.07
CA MET A 80 -21.32 1.54 0.79
C MET A 80 -22.00 2.81 1.34
N ILE A 81 -22.74 3.53 0.49
CA ILE A 81 -23.50 4.72 0.90
C ILE A 81 -24.49 4.37 2.00
N ASP A 82 -25.25 3.29 1.82
CA ASP A 82 -26.27 2.88 2.78
C ASP A 82 -25.64 2.33 4.07
N ALA A 83 -24.60 1.50 3.97
CA ALA A 83 -23.98 0.86 5.13
C ALA A 83 -23.18 1.82 6.04
N PHE A 84 -22.65 2.91 5.49
CA PHE A 84 -21.85 3.88 6.24
C PHE A 84 -22.53 5.25 6.35
N SER A 85 -23.73 5.42 5.79
CA SER A 85 -24.43 6.70 5.72
C SER A 85 -23.57 7.81 5.09
N LEU A 86 -22.86 7.48 4.01
CA LEU A 86 -21.96 8.42 3.34
C LEU A 86 -22.70 9.65 2.82
N ARG A 87 -22.02 10.80 2.84
CA ARG A 87 -22.49 12.08 2.32
C ARG A 87 -21.40 12.76 1.49
N PRO A 88 -21.77 13.48 0.41
CA PRO A 88 -20.80 14.22 -0.39
C PRO A 88 -20.24 15.41 0.37
N VAL A 89 -18.91 15.58 0.32
CA VAL A 89 -18.14 16.70 0.86
C VAL A 89 -16.95 16.94 -0.07
N ASP A 90 -16.94 18.09 -0.75
CA ASP A 90 -15.87 18.50 -1.69
C ASP A 90 -15.55 17.45 -2.77
N GLY A 91 -16.59 16.80 -3.32
CA GLY A 91 -16.43 15.78 -4.37
C GLY A 91 -15.96 14.40 -3.89
N VAL A 92 -15.89 14.21 -2.57
CA VAL A 92 -15.58 12.92 -1.92
C VAL A 92 -16.74 12.52 -1.02
N LEU A 93 -16.98 11.23 -0.83
CA LEU A 93 -17.98 10.74 0.11
C LEU A 93 -17.37 10.57 1.51
N LYS A 94 -18.02 11.09 2.55
CA LYS A 94 -17.54 11.04 3.93
C LYS A 94 -18.60 10.53 4.89
N ALA A 95 -18.14 9.82 5.91
CA ALA A 95 -18.85 9.44 7.12
C ALA A 95 -17.83 9.37 8.27
N PRO A 96 -18.27 9.29 9.54
CA PRO A 96 -17.35 9.10 10.67
C PRO A 96 -16.45 7.87 10.45
N GLY A 97 -15.13 8.09 10.43
CA GLY A 97 -14.13 7.03 10.23
C GLY A 97 -13.95 6.52 8.80
N LEU A 98 -14.69 7.07 7.82
CA LEU A 98 -14.58 6.68 6.41
C LEU A 98 -14.65 7.87 5.47
N THR A 99 -13.60 8.05 4.67
CA THR A 99 -13.64 8.84 3.44
C THR A 99 -13.54 7.88 2.25
N LEU A 100 -14.35 8.08 1.23
CA LEU A 100 -14.41 7.26 0.03
C LEU A 100 -14.34 8.17 -1.19
N ASN A 101 -13.19 8.17 -1.84
CA ASN A 101 -12.99 8.85 -3.13
C ASN A 101 -13.19 7.83 -4.26
N MET A 102 -13.76 8.26 -5.38
CA MET A 102 -14.02 7.36 -6.51
C MET A 102 -13.26 7.81 -7.75
N GLN A 103 -12.93 6.87 -8.63
CA GLN A 103 -12.32 7.14 -9.93
C GLN A 103 -11.05 7.97 -9.77
N VAL A 104 -10.16 7.49 -8.89
CA VAL A 104 -8.98 8.22 -8.44
C VAL A 104 -7.82 7.94 -9.38
N ASP A 105 -7.36 8.99 -10.05
CA ASP A 105 -6.11 8.96 -10.80
C ASP A 105 -4.90 8.94 -9.85
N MET A 106 -4.06 7.92 -9.99
CA MET A 106 -2.82 7.78 -9.25
C MET A 106 -1.67 7.36 -10.17
N LYS A 107 -0.83 8.33 -10.53
CA LYS A 107 0.21 8.21 -11.58
C LYS A 107 -0.40 7.69 -12.90
N ARG A 108 -0.14 6.43 -13.25
CA ARG A 108 -0.59 5.78 -14.49
C ARG A 108 -1.77 4.83 -14.30
N TYR A 109 -2.25 4.70 -13.07
CA TYR A 109 -3.34 3.81 -12.71
C TYR A 109 -4.55 4.66 -12.31
N ARG A 110 -5.73 4.15 -12.64
CA ARG A 110 -7.01 4.69 -12.19
C ARG A 110 -7.64 3.67 -11.27
N LEU A 111 -8.10 4.13 -10.11
CA LEU A 111 -8.66 3.30 -9.05
C LEU A 111 -10.17 3.53 -9.00
N ASP A 112 -10.94 2.45 -8.90
CA ASP A 112 -12.41 2.55 -8.78
C ASP A 112 -12.76 3.31 -7.50
N PHE A 113 -12.15 2.92 -6.38
CA PHE A 113 -12.34 3.57 -5.09
C PHE A 113 -11.06 3.64 -4.24
N LEU A 114 -10.92 4.72 -3.48
CA LEU A 114 -9.88 4.92 -2.47
C LEU A 114 -10.51 5.30 -1.13
N ALA A 115 -10.43 4.40 -0.17
CA ALA A 115 -10.91 4.59 1.19
C ALA A 115 -9.81 5.10 2.13
N ASN A 116 -10.12 6.11 2.93
CA ASN A 116 -9.22 6.74 3.93
C ASN A 116 -7.84 7.15 3.38
N GLY A 117 -7.71 7.32 2.06
CA GLY A 117 -6.45 7.65 1.41
C GLY A 117 -5.40 6.54 1.43
N TRP A 118 -5.73 5.28 1.78
CA TRP A 118 -4.76 4.18 1.83
C TRP A 118 -5.31 2.81 1.42
N LEU A 119 -6.62 2.59 1.50
CA LEU A 119 -7.24 1.34 1.08
C LEU A 119 -7.80 1.51 -0.33
N VAL A 120 -7.14 0.90 -1.31
CA VAL A 120 -7.61 0.82 -2.68
C VAL A 120 -8.65 -0.30 -2.75
N VAL A 121 -9.83 -0.01 -3.27
CA VAL A 121 -10.88 -1.01 -3.51
C VAL A 121 -11.17 -1.06 -5.00
N GLU A 122 -10.95 -2.23 -5.61
CA GLU A 122 -11.18 -2.49 -7.03
C GLU A 122 -12.33 -3.49 -7.19
N ILE A 123 -13.26 -3.19 -8.09
CA ILE A 123 -14.41 -4.04 -8.40
C ILE A 123 -14.12 -4.82 -9.67
N ASP A 124 -13.84 -6.10 -9.51
CA ASP A 124 -13.39 -6.95 -10.59
C ASP A 124 -14.59 -7.52 -11.37
N GLY A 125 -14.80 -7.00 -12.59
CA GLY A 125 -15.82 -7.48 -13.52
C GLY A 125 -15.57 -8.93 -13.95
N ALA A 126 -16.62 -9.69 -14.24
CA ALA A 126 -16.57 -11.15 -14.44
C ALA A 126 -15.85 -11.65 -15.72
N ALA A 127 -14.84 -10.93 -16.23
CA ALA A 127 -14.01 -11.37 -17.34
C ALA A 127 -12.78 -12.15 -16.82
N TRP A 128 -13.00 -13.40 -16.42
CA TRP A 128 -11.93 -14.38 -16.18
C TRP A 128 -11.33 -14.83 -17.52
N HIS A 129 -10.59 -13.92 -18.16
CA HIS A 129 -9.57 -14.29 -19.14
C HIS A 129 -8.24 -13.80 -18.59
N SER A 130 -7.81 -14.49 -17.53
CA SER A 130 -6.49 -14.42 -16.93
C SER A 130 -5.45 -14.92 -17.92
N SER A 131 -5.23 -14.15 -18.98
CA SER A 131 -4.03 -14.34 -19.79
C SER A 131 -2.83 -14.15 -18.85
N PRO A 132 -1.76 -14.94 -18.99
CA PRO A 132 -0.56 -14.78 -18.17
C PRO A 132 -0.04 -13.33 -18.14
N GLU A 133 -0.22 -12.60 -19.23
CA GLU A 133 0.13 -11.18 -19.38
C GLU A 133 -0.74 -10.26 -18.52
N ALA A 134 -2.05 -10.54 -18.41
CA ALA A 134 -2.95 -9.79 -17.53
C ALA A 134 -2.54 -9.97 -16.06
N MET A 135 -2.29 -11.22 -15.64
CA MET A 135 -1.82 -11.53 -14.28
C MET A 135 -0.46 -10.88 -13.97
N ALA A 136 0.46 -10.85 -14.94
CA ALA A 136 1.75 -10.20 -14.77
C ALA A 136 1.61 -8.68 -14.57
N ARG A 137 0.73 -8.02 -15.35
CA ARG A 137 0.44 -6.59 -15.19
C ARG A 137 -0.20 -6.28 -13.85
N ASP A 138 -1.14 -7.09 -13.39
CA ASP A 138 -1.76 -6.93 -12.08
C ASP A 138 -0.75 -7.09 -10.95
N LYS A 139 0.15 -8.07 -11.04
CA LYS A 139 1.24 -8.23 -10.06
C LYS A 139 2.18 -7.03 -10.03
N ILE A 140 2.44 -6.40 -11.17
CA ILE A 140 3.25 -5.17 -11.24
C ILE A 140 2.49 -3.99 -10.60
N ARG A 141 1.19 -3.88 -10.85
CA ARG A 141 0.30 -2.88 -10.25
C ARG A 141 0.23 -3.03 -8.72
N ASP A 142 0.02 -4.25 -8.24
CA ASP A 142 -0.07 -4.53 -6.80
C ASP A 142 1.25 -4.20 -6.10
N LYS A 143 2.38 -4.64 -6.66
CA LYS A 143 3.71 -4.29 -6.16
C LYS A 143 3.98 -2.80 -6.15
N PHE A 144 3.42 -2.06 -7.11
CA PHE A 144 3.53 -0.61 -7.13
C PHE A 144 2.84 -0.01 -5.91
N PHE A 145 1.60 -0.39 -5.62
CA PHE A 145 0.83 0.14 -4.48
C PHE A 145 1.35 -0.34 -3.12
N GLU A 146 1.73 -1.62 -3.01
CA GLU A 146 2.35 -2.17 -1.79
C GLU A 146 3.66 -1.45 -1.42
N GLY A 147 4.36 -0.89 -2.41
CA GLY A 147 5.58 -0.13 -2.18
C GLY A 147 5.37 1.26 -1.55
N TYR A 148 4.12 1.69 -1.38
CA TYR A 148 3.73 2.99 -0.82
C TYR A 148 2.61 2.88 0.22
N ASP A 149 2.56 1.76 0.94
CA ASP A 149 1.63 1.48 2.05
C ASP A 149 0.15 1.48 1.69
N TYR A 150 -0.16 1.35 0.40
CA TYR A 150 -1.52 1.09 -0.02
C TYR A 150 -1.85 -0.39 0.18
N THR A 151 -3.05 -0.65 0.66
CA THR A 151 -3.62 -2.01 0.66
C THR A 151 -4.62 -2.09 -0.48
N VAL A 152 -4.50 -3.09 -1.34
CA VAL A 152 -5.42 -3.33 -2.45
C VAL A 152 -6.39 -4.43 -2.05
N LEU A 153 -7.69 -4.13 -2.10
CA LEU A 153 -8.78 -5.06 -1.87
C LEU A 153 -9.56 -5.22 -3.18
N ARG A 154 -9.46 -6.40 -3.79
CA ARG A 154 -10.27 -6.74 -4.97
C ARG A 154 -11.56 -7.43 -4.53
N ILE A 155 -12.69 -6.89 -4.99
CA ILE A 155 -14.01 -7.45 -4.72
C ILE A 155 -14.59 -7.95 -6.04
N PRO A 156 -14.84 -9.27 -6.17
CA PRO A 156 -15.46 -9.81 -7.38
C PRO A 156 -16.86 -9.22 -7.60
N ALA A 157 -17.20 -8.89 -8.84
CA ALA A 157 -18.53 -8.39 -9.21
C ALA A 157 -19.65 -9.36 -8.80
N LYS A 158 -19.39 -10.68 -8.86
CA LYS A 158 -20.34 -11.70 -8.35
C LYS A 158 -20.69 -11.50 -6.87
N THR A 159 -19.73 -11.07 -6.06
CA THR A 159 -19.93 -10.81 -4.63
C THR A 159 -20.74 -9.54 -4.45
N VAL A 160 -20.46 -8.50 -5.25
CA VAL A 160 -21.22 -7.26 -5.19
C VAL A 160 -22.68 -7.47 -5.57
N PHE A 161 -22.95 -8.21 -6.65
CA PHE A 161 -24.34 -8.44 -7.09
C PHE A 161 -25.07 -9.47 -6.25
N GLY A 162 -24.41 -10.56 -5.86
CA GLY A 162 -25.05 -11.65 -5.11
C GLY A 162 -25.18 -11.37 -3.62
N THR A 163 -24.17 -10.72 -3.03
CA THR A 163 -24.08 -10.49 -1.58
C THR A 163 -23.44 -9.13 -1.28
N PRO A 164 -24.11 -8.01 -1.57
CA PRO A 164 -23.55 -6.66 -1.37
C PRO A 164 -23.04 -6.40 0.06
N GLN A 165 -23.70 -7.00 1.06
CA GLN A 165 -23.29 -6.89 2.47
C GLN A 165 -21.96 -7.58 2.75
N GLU A 166 -21.61 -8.63 2.01
CA GLU A 166 -20.30 -9.27 2.11
C GLU A 166 -19.20 -8.34 1.56
N ALA A 167 -19.45 -7.66 0.45
CA ALA A 167 -18.53 -6.66 -0.07
C ALA A 167 -18.26 -5.54 0.95
N VAL A 168 -19.31 -5.05 1.62
CA VAL A 168 -19.19 -4.10 2.73
C VAL A 168 -18.38 -4.69 3.89
N ARG A 169 -18.61 -5.96 4.26
CA ARG A 169 -17.85 -6.65 5.31
C ARG A 169 -16.37 -6.77 4.97
N MET A 170 -16.01 -7.07 3.72
CA MET A 170 -14.63 -7.11 3.26
C MET A 170 -13.94 -5.75 3.46
N VAL A 171 -14.63 -4.65 3.11
CA VAL A 171 -14.12 -3.29 3.32
C VAL A 171 -13.96 -2.99 4.82
N ARG A 172 -14.96 -3.33 5.65
CA ARG A 172 -14.87 -3.16 7.11
C ARG A 172 -13.69 -3.94 7.71
N GLY A 173 -13.49 -5.18 7.28
CA GLY A 173 -12.38 -6.01 7.71
C GLY A 173 -11.03 -5.40 7.35
N ALA A 174 -10.89 -4.91 6.11
CA ALA A 174 -9.67 -4.22 5.68
C ALA A 174 -9.43 -2.94 6.49
N LEU A 175 -10.46 -2.12 6.71
CA LEU A 175 -10.37 -0.91 7.53
C LEU A 175 -9.98 -1.21 8.98
N ALA A 176 -10.47 -2.32 9.56
CA ALA A 176 -10.15 -2.74 10.92
C ALA A 176 -8.70 -3.23 11.08
N ILE A 177 -8.12 -3.85 10.04
CA ILE A 177 -6.69 -4.19 10.01
C ILE A 177 -5.83 -2.92 9.99
N GLY A 178 -6.30 -1.88 9.30
CA GLY A 178 -5.64 -0.58 9.22
C GLY A 178 -4.54 -0.52 8.16
N ARG A 179 -3.91 0.66 8.08
CA ARG A 179 -2.83 0.94 7.11
C ARG A 179 -1.60 0.09 7.45
N LYS A 180 -1.04 -0.59 6.45
CA LYS A 180 0.24 -1.30 6.60
C LYS A 180 1.35 -0.29 6.88
N ALA A 181 2.23 -0.63 7.82
CA ALA A 181 3.41 0.18 8.09
C ALA A 181 4.37 0.16 6.88
N PRO A 182 5.12 1.26 6.65
CA PRO A 182 6.16 1.33 5.63
C PRO A 182 7.10 0.15 5.71
N LYS A 183 7.09 -0.68 4.66
CA LYS A 183 8.20 -1.60 4.43
C LYS A 183 9.40 -0.72 4.10
N GLN A 184 10.23 -0.42 5.11
CA GLN A 184 11.50 0.28 4.90
C GLN A 184 12.29 -0.47 3.82
N LYS A 185 12.24 0.04 2.59
CA LYS A 185 13.30 -0.24 1.64
C LYS A 185 14.49 0.48 2.22
N VAL A 186 15.40 -0.26 2.84
CA VAL A 186 16.76 0.22 3.07
C VAL A 186 17.29 0.53 1.68
N VAL A 187 17.15 1.79 1.25
CA VAL A 187 17.73 2.30 0.02
C VAL A 187 19.24 2.32 0.29
N ARG A 188 19.90 1.18 0.02
CA ARG A 188 21.35 1.14 -0.13
C ARG A 188 21.64 1.75 -1.50
N GLU A 189 21.59 3.08 -1.59
CA GLU A 189 22.27 3.74 -2.70
C GLU A 189 23.78 3.56 -2.49
N PRO A 190 24.53 3.01 -3.46
CA PRO A 190 25.97 3.10 -3.41
C PRO A 190 26.30 4.58 -3.60
N VAL A 191 26.54 5.28 -2.49
CA VAL A 191 27.15 6.60 -2.53
C VAL A 191 28.43 6.43 -3.34
N SER A 192 28.45 6.98 -4.56
CA SER A 192 29.66 7.01 -5.37
C SER A 192 30.61 7.99 -4.71
N VAL A 193 31.46 7.45 -3.83
CA VAL A 193 32.50 8.18 -3.09
C VAL A 193 33.56 8.76 -4.05
N MET A 194 33.53 8.39 -5.33
CA MET A 194 34.53 8.76 -6.33
C MET A 194 34.55 10.26 -6.68
N GLY A 195 33.45 10.99 -6.45
CA GLY A 195 33.40 12.45 -6.64
C GLY A 195 33.82 13.28 -5.42
N ALA A 196 33.81 12.68 -4.22
CA ALA A 196 34.05 13.39 -2.96
C ALA A 196 35.50 13.26 -2.43
N VAL A 197 36.29 12.32 -2.98
CA VAL A 197 37.65 12.01 -2.48
C VAL A 197 38.74 12.91 -3.04
N GLY A 198 38.50 13.64 -4.13
CA GLY A 198 39.53 14.47 -4.79
C GLY A 198 40.08 15.62 -3.94
N GLY A 199 39.42 16.01 -2.85
CA GLY A 199 39.74 17.23 -2.08
C GLY A 199 40.22 17.05 -0.64
N PHE A 200 40.32 15.83 -0.09
CA PHE A 200 40.49 15.67 1.36
C PHE A 200 41.49 14.57 1.75
N VAL A 201 42.77 14.75 1.40
CA VAL A 201 43.86 13.89 1.91
C VAL A 201 44.51 14.58 3.11
N ARG A 202 44.01 14.30 4.33
CA ARG A 202 44.84 14.39 5.55
C ARG A 202 44.39 13.54 6.76
N GLY A 203 43.37 12.69 6.68
CA GLY A 203 42.84 11.94 7.84
C GLY A 203 42.45 10.49 7.56
N VAL A 204 43.37 9.70 6.99
CA VAL A 204 43.07 8.35 6.47
C VAL A 204 43.07 7.25 7.54
N GLY A 205 43.83 7.38 8.63
CA GLY A 205 43.98 6.30 9.63
C GLY A 205 42.71 6.00 10.43
N GLU A 206 42.12 7.01 11.04
CA GLU A 206 40.94 6.85 11.92
C GLU A 206 39.66 6.50 11.15
N PHE A 207 39.57 6.92 9.89
CA PHE A 207 38.42 6.63 9.03
C PHE A 207 38.39 5.15 8.60
N VAL A 208 39.55 4.55 8.30
CA VAL A 208 39.63 3.14 7.88
C VAL A 208 39.22 2.21 9.01
N GLU A 209 39.62 2.49 10.25
CA GLU A 209 39.22 1.71 11.42
C GLU A 209 37.72 1.83 11.71
N GLY A 210 37.16 3.06 11.61
CA GLY A 210 35.73 3.29 11.81
C GLY A 210 34.84 2.61 10.75
N VAL A 211 35.29 2.56 9.49
CA VAL A 211 34.56 1.87 8.42
C VAL A 211 34.62 0.35 8.58
N ASN A 212 35.77 -0.21 8.98
CA ASN A 212 35.91 -1.65 9.15
C ASN A 212 35.02 -2.17 10.30
N ALA A 213 34.97 -1.44 11.42
CA ALA A 213 34.11 -1.78 12.55
C ALA A 213 32.61 -1.72 12.21
N ALA A 214 32.20 -0.72 11.40
CA ALA A 214 30.81 -0.59 10.97
C ALA A 214 30.38 -1.70 9.99
N VAL A 215 31.30 -2.15 9.12
CA VAL A 215 31.06 -3.26 8.18
C VAL A 215 30.92 -4.59 8.91
N GLU A 216 31.75 -4.85 9.92
CA GLU A 216 31.64 -6.05 10.76
C GLU A 216 30.31 -6.08 11.54
N GLN A 217 29.91 -4.96 12.14
CA GLN A 217 28.65 -4.86 12.87
C GLN A 217 27.44 -5.06 11.93
N ALA A 218 27.48 -4.51 10.72
CA ALA A 218 26.43 -4.68 9.72
C ALA A 218 26.33 -6.13 9.22
N SER A 219 27.45 -6.82 9.04
CA SER A 219 27.50 -8.24 8.66
C SER A 219 26.87 -9.13 9.74
N ALA A 220 27.21 -8.89 11.01
CA ALA A 220 26.68 -9.65 12.14
C ALA A 220 25.16 -9.49 12.31
N ILE A 221 24.63 -8.27 12.12
CA ILE A 221 23.19 -8.01 12.17
C ILE A 221 22.46 -8.70 11.00
N GLN A 222 23.07 -8.70 9.81
CA GLN A 222 22.50 -9.34 8.62
C GLN A 222 22.46 -10.87 8.77
N GLU A 223 23.47 -11.48 9.38
CA GLU A 223 23.48 -12.90 9.71
C GLU A 223 22.45 -13.26 10.80
N ALA A 224 22.32 -12.41 11.82
CA ALA A 224 21.36 -12.59 12.91
C ALA A 224 19.89 -12.46 12.43
N LEU A 225 19.61 -11.63 11.43
CA LEU A 225 18.26 -11.45 10.86
C LEU A 225 17.90 -12.48 9.77
N GLY A 226 18.89 -13.11 9.13
CA GLY A 226 18.66 -14.16 8.13
C GLY A 226 18.04 -15.43 8.72
N LYS A 227 18.46 -15.83 9.93
CA LYS A 227 17.96 -17.05 10.60
C LYS A 227 16.48 -16.95 11.00
N PRO A 228 15.99 -15.86 11.64
CA PRO A 228 14.56 -15.68 11.96
C PRO A 228 13.65 -15.59 10.72
N GLN A 229 14.11 -14.94 9.65
CA GLN A 229 13.33 -14.81 8.41
C GLN A 229 13.10 -16.17 7.74
N LEU A 230 14.13 -17.02 7.68
CA LEU A 230 14.02 -18.38 7.12
C LEU A 230 13.07 -19.26 7.95
N ILE A 231 13.11 -19.15 9.28
CA ILE A 231 12.20 -19.86 10.18
C ILE A 231 10.75 -19.39 9.96
N TYR A 232 10.52 -18.07 9.91
CA TYR A 232 9.20 -17.50 9.65
C TYR A 232 8.61 -17.95 8.30
N HIS A 233 9.44 -18.01 7.24
CA HIS A 233 9.00 -18.50 5.94
C HIS A 233 8.67 -19.99 5.94
N ALA A 234 9.46 -20.81 6.64
CA ALA A 234 9.19 -22.24 6.79
C ALA A 234 7.90 -22.49 7.59
N GLU A 235 7.69 -21.77 8.70
CA GLU A 235 6.46 -21.86 9.49
C GLU A 235 5.23 -21.44 8.67
N LYS A 236 5.34 -20.35 7.91
CA LYS A 236 4.25 -19.89 7.04
C LYS A 236 3.90 -20.94 5.98
N GLN A 237 4.89 -21.56 5.35
CA GLN A 237 4.67 -22.62 4.36
C GLN A 237 4.02 -23.85 5.00
N ALA A 238 4.47 -24.26 6.19
CA ALA A 238 3.87 -25.39 6.91
C ALA A 238 2.39 -25.14 7.27
N ILE A 239 2.06 -23.91 7.70
CA ILE A 239 0.67 -23.51 7.99
C ILE A 239 -0.17 -23.51 6.72
N THR A 240 0.33 -22.97 5.61
CA THR A 240 -0.39 -22.99 4.33
C THR A 240 -0.70 -24.43 3.89
N ILE A 241 0.28 -25.33 3.95
CA ILE A 241 0.09 -26.74 3.57
C ILE A 241 -0.93 -27.42 4.49
N ALA A 242 -0.91 -27.13 5.79
CA ALA A 242 -1.86 -27.67 6.75
C ALA A 242 -3.30 -27.20 6.48
N ILE A 243 -3.48 -25.92 6.13
CA ILE A 243 -4.78 -25.36 5.73
C ILE A 243 -5.30 -26.04 4.46
N GLU A 244 -4.47 -26.17 3.42
CA GLU A 244 -4.85 -26.85 2.17
C GLU A 244 -5.17 -28.34 2.38
N ALA A 245 -4.50 -29.01 3.31
CA ALA A 245 -4.81 -30.39 3.68
C ALA A 245 -6.16 -30.50 4.41
N ALA A 246 -6.45 -29.55 5.31
CA ALA A 246 -7.73 -29.49 6.01
C ALA A 246 -8.89 -29.22 5.04
N ASP A 247 -8.73 -28.28 4.11
CA ASP A 247 -9.74 -27.95 3.10
C ASP A 247 -10.04 -29.15 2.19
N ARG A 248 -9.00 -29.85 1.72
CA ARG A 248 -9.18 -31.10 0.94
C ARG A 248 -9.91 -32.17 1.73
N LYS A 249 -9.64 -32.31 3.03
CA LYS A 249 -10.33 -33.29 3.86
C LYS A 249 -11.82 -32.96 4.00
N ILE A 250 -12.14 -31.68 4.22
CA ILE A 250 -13.52 -31.19 4.26
C ILE A 250 -14.22 -31.44 2.92
N GLU A 251 -13.54 -31.22 1.81
CA GLU A 251 -14.07 -31.45 0.46
C GLU A 251 -14.35 -32.94 0.21
N VAL A 252 -13.43 -33.84 0.60
CA VAL A 252 -13.62 -35.30 0.50
C VAL A 252 -14.76 -35.77 1.40
N GLU A 253 -14.89 -35.22 2.62
CA GLU A 253 -16.00 -35.54 3.53
C GLU A 253 -17.35 -35.07 2.98
N LYS A 254 -17.40 -33.87 2.38
CA LYS A 254 -18.60 -33.38 1.67
C LYS A 254 -18.94 -34.25 0.46
N PHE A 255 -17.95 -34.68 -0.32
CA PHE A 255 -18.14 -35.57 -1.46
C PHE A 255 -18.64 -36.97 -1.03
N ARG A 256 -18.09 -37.51 0.07
CA ARG A 256 -18.57 -38.76 0.68
C ARG A 256 -19.99 -38.65 1.23
N ALA A 257 -20.34 -37.52 1.85
CA ALA A 257 -21.70 -37.26 2.34
C ALA A 257 -22.74 -37.08 1.21
N GLN A 258 -22.29 -36.73 0.00
CA GLN A 258 -23.13 -36.61 -1.19
C GLN A 258 -23.24 -37.89 -2.02
N SER A 259 -22.41 -38.91 -1.74
CA SER A 259 -22.48 -40.21 -2.41
C SER A 259 -23.55 -41.08 -1.74
N PRO A 260 -24.56 -41.61 -2.47
CA PRO A 260 -25.55 -42.51 -1.90
C PRO A 260 -24.86 -43.77 -1.34
N GLN A 261 -25.18 -44.14 -0.10
CA GLN A 261 -24.82 -45.45 0.45
C GLN A 261 -25.41 -46.53 -0.47
N HIS A 262 -24.57 -47.28 -1.17
CA HIS A 262 -24.97 -48.50 -1.84
C HIS A 262 -25.15 -49.57 -0.75
N PRO A 263 -26.35 -50.14 -0.55
CA PRO A 263 -26.51 -51.23 0.40
C PRO A 263 -25.81 -52.47 -0.17
N GLU A 264 -24.82 -52.99 0.56
CA GLU A 264 -24.39 -54.38 0.47
C GLU A 264 -25.51 -55.26 1.03
N GLN A 265 -26.23 -55.99 0.18
CA GLN A 265 -26.94 -57.23 0.53
C GLN A 265 -27.02 -58.13 -0.71
N GLU A 266 -26.09 -59.09 -0.81
CA GLU A 266 -26.34 -60.47 -1.25
C GLU A 266 -26.23 -61.38 -0.02
#